data_AF-A0A151QNH9-F1
#
_entry.id   AF-A0A151QNH9-F1
#
_cell.length_a   1.000
_cell.length_b   1.000
_cell.length_c   1.000
_cell.angle_alpha   90.00
_cell.angle_beta   90.00
_cell.angle_gamma   90.00
#
_symmetry.space_group_name_H-M   'P 1'
#
loop_
_entity.id
_entity.type
_entity.pdbx_description
1 polymer ?
#
loop_
_entity_poly.entity_id
_entity_poly.type
_entity_poly.pdbx_seq_one_letter_code
_entity_poly.pdbx_strand_id
1 'polypeptide(L)' 'MQRVGPVAYRLALPPSLSNLHNVFHVSQLRKYVHDPRHVVELDDVQVKENLTFEKLPVAAVDRKLKELRGKSIALVKVL' A
#
# COMPACT_ATOMS: atom_id res chain seq x y z
N MET A 1 -13.62 -4.93 -7.25
CA MET A 1 -13.30 -5.94 -8.30
C MET A 1 -14.33 -5.83 -9.40
N GLN A 2 -13.93 -5.89 -10.68
CA GLN A 2 -14.86 -5.75 -11.82
C GLN A 2 -14.85 -7.04 -12.64
N ARG A 3 -16.02 -7.62 -12.93
CA ARG A 3 -16.11 -8.75 -13.86
C ARG A 3 -16.02 -8.23 -15.30
N VAL A 4 -15.06 -8.74 -16.07
CA VAL A 4 -14.80 -8.35 -17.47
C VAL A 4 -15.20 -9.44 -18.47
N GLY A 5 -15.49 -10.64 -17.99
CA GLY A 5 -16.05 -11.73 -18.79
C GLY A 5 -16.65 -12.82 -17.91
N PRO A 6 -17.20 -13.90 -18.50
CA PRO A 6 -17.83 -14.98 -17.75
C PRO A 6 -16.94 -15.55 -16.64
N VAL A 7 -15.63 -15.58 -16.88
CA VAL A 7 -14.62 -16.21 -16.02
C VAL A 7 -13.39 -15.31 -15.83
N ALA A 8 -13.48 -14.02 -16.18
CA ALA A 8 -12.39 -13.06 -16.11
C ALA A 8 -12.76 -11.88 -15.20
N TYR A 9 -11.85 -11.54 -14.29
CA TYR A 9 -12.03 -10.47 -13.31
C TYR A 9 -10.83 -9.52 -13.34
N ARG A 10 -11.14 -8.22 -13.29
CA ARG A 10 -10.16 -7.17 -13.11
C ARG A 10 -9.96 -6.87 -11.63
N LEU A 11 -8.72 -6.97 -11.17
CA LEU A 11 -8.28 -6.68 -9.81
C LEU A 11 -7.62 -5.31 -9.73
N ALA A 12 -7.72 -4.66 -8.58
CA ALA A 12 -6.93 -3.46 -8.31
C ALA A 12 -5.56 -3.91 -7.82
N LEU A 13 -4.52 -3.67 -8.62
CA LEU A 13 -3.15 -4.03 -8.27
C LEU A 13 -2.48 -2.87 -7.52
N PRO A 14 -1.63 -3.15 -6.52
CA PRO A 14 -0.80 -2.11 -5.91
C PRO A 14 0.18 -1.54 -6.95
N PRO A 15 0.65 -0.28 -6.78
CA PRO A 15 1.56 0.35 -7.73
C PRO A 15 2.85 -0.44 -8.03
N SER A 16 3.32 -1.23 -7.05
CA SER A 16 4.48 -2.13 -7.19
C SER A 16 4.27 -3.24 -8.23
N LEU A 17 3.02 -3.57 -8.56
CA LEU A 17 2.64 -4.58 -9.55
C LEU A 17 2.00 -3.95 -10.80
N SER A 18 2.25 -2.67 -11.06
CA SER A 18 1.69 -1.94 -12.20
C SER A 18 2.11 -2.49 -13.57
N ASN A 19 3.19 -3.26 -13.64
CA ASN A 19 3.65 -3.95 -14.83
C ASN A 19 2.86 -5.24 -15.15
N LEU A 20 2.03 -5.74 -14.22
CA LEU A 20 1.24 -6.94 -14.41
C LEU A 20 -0.13 -6.63 -15.03
N HIS A 21 -0.61 -7.52 -15.89
CA HIS A 21 -1.99 -7.45 -16.36
C HIS A 21 -2.96 -7.61 -15.20
N ASN A 22 -3.84 -6.63 -15.03
CA ASN A 22 -4.78 -6.60 -13.92
C ASN A 22 -6.05 -7.45 -14.15
N VAL A 23 -6.13 -8.21 -15.24
CA VAL A 23 -7.25 -9.11 -15.57
C VAL A 23 -6.82 -10.56 -15.42
N PHE A 24 -7.50 -11.28 -14.53
CA PHE A 24 -7.20 -12.67 -14.18
C PHE A 24 -8.37 -13.58 -14.49
N HIS A 25 -8.06 -14.80 -14.89
CA HIS A 25 -9.06 -15.86 -15.06
C HIS A 25 -9.32 -16.57 -13.72
N VAL A 26 -10.58 -16.94 -13.43
CA VAL A 26 -10.97 -17.59 -12.16
C VAL A 26 -10.17 -18.86 -11.89
N SER A 27 -9.84 -19.64 -12.92
CA SER A 27 -9.02 -20.84 -12.77
C SER A 27 -7.59 -20.55 -12.33
N GLN A 28 -7.00 -19.40 -12.67
CA GLN A 28 -5.65 -19.03 -12.21
C GLN A 28 -5.65 -18.77 -10.71
N LEU A 29 -6.71 -18.14 -10.19
CA LEU A 29 -6.88 -17.92 -8.75
C LEU A 29 -7.17 -19.23 -8.00
N ARG A 30 -7.97 -20.13 -8.60
CA ARG A 30 -8.32 -21.42 -7.99
C ARG A 30 -7.24 -22.50 -8.07
N LYS A 31 -6.35 -22.44 -9.07
CA LYS A 31 -5.22 -23.36 -9.24
C LYS A 31 -4.02 -23.00 -8.37
N TYR A 32 -4.12 -21.95 -7.55
CA TYR A 32 -3.09 -21.61 -6.60
C TYR A 32 -2.88 -22.79 -5.64
N VAL A 33 -1.67 -23.34 -5.65
CA VAL A 33 -1.23 -24.33 -4.66
C VAL A 33 -0.70 -23.54 -3.47
N HIS A 34 -1.30 -23.76 -2.31
CA HIS A 34 -0.93 -23.05 -1.09
C HIS A 34 0.53 -23.33 -0.74
N ASP A 35 1.36 -22.29 -0.83
CA ASP A 35 2.73 -22.29 -0.33
C ASP A 35 2.81 -21.24 0.80
N PRO A 36 3.23 -21.62 2.01
CA PRO A 36 3.47 -20.69 3.11
C PRO A 36 4.37 -19.50 2.74
N ARG A 37 5.28 -19.64 1.76
CA ARG A 37 6.17 -18.56 1.29
C ARG A 37 5.47 -17.50 0.46
N HIS A 38 4.32 -17.81 -0.11
CA HIS A 38 3.50 -16.87 -0.89
C HIS A 38 2.48 -16.13 -0.01
N VAL A 39 2.36 -16.50 1.26
CA VAL A 39 1.55 -15.75 2.22
C VAL A 39 2.26 -14.42 2.47
N VAL A 40 1.65 -13.34 2.00
CA VAL A 40 2.06 -12.01 2.41
C VAL A 40 1.69 -11.89 3.88
N GLU A 41 2.68 -11.74 4.76
CA GLU A 41 2.43 -11.32 6.14
C GLU A 41 1.68 -10.00 6.07
N LEU A 42 0.41 -10.02 6.47
CA LEU A 42 -0.31 -8.80 6.73
C LEU A 42 0.32 -8.22 7.98
N ASP A 43 0.82 -6.99 7.89
CA ASP A 43 1.17 -6.24 9.09
C ASP A 43 -0.04 -6.27 10.02
N ASP A 44 0.16 -6.63 11.28
CA ASP A 44 -0.84 -6.54 12.34
C ASP A 44 -1.14 -5.05 12.58
N VAL A 45 -1.97 -4.51 11.70
CA VAL A 45 -2.48 -3.15 11.74
C VAL A 45 -3.52 -3.12 12.86
N GLN A 46 -3.14 -2.56 14.01
CA GLN A 46 -4.10 -2.26 15.07
C GLN A 46 -5.07 -1.18 14.58
N VAL A 47 -6.27 -1.61 14.23
CA VAL A 47 -7.37 -0.73 13.83
C VAL A 47 -8.17 -0.34 15.07
N LYS A 48 -8.46 0.96 15.22
CA LYS A 48 -9.33 1.46 16.30
C LYS A 48 -10.77 0.99 16.10
N GLU A 49 -11.59 1.01 17.15
CA GLU A 49 -13.01 0.58 17.11
C GLU A 49 -13.85 1.27 16.02
N ASN A 50 -13.46 2.49 15.62
CA ASN A 50 -14.10 3.25 14.55
C ASN A 50 -13.56 2.93 13.14
N LEU A 51 -12.86 1.81 12.97
CA LEU A 51 -12.24 1.36 11.71
C LEU A 51 -11.16 2.30 11.16
N THR A 52 -10.59 3.19 11.99
CA THR A 52 -9.47 4.05 11.59
C THR A 52 -8.13 3.41 11.93
N PHE A 53 -7.14 3.64 11.07
CA PHE A 53 -5.76 3.23 11.26
C PHE A 53 -4.86 4.47 11.34
N GLU A 54 -4.05 4.57 12.40
CA GLU A 54 -3.00 5.59 12.46
C GLU A 54 -1.78 5.08 11.70
N LYS A 55 -1.59 5.61 10.49
CA LYS A 55 -0.33 5.44 9.79
C LYS A 55 0.73 6.23 10.55
N LEU A 56 1.61 5.55 11.28
CA LEU A 56 2.75 6.20 11.92
C LEU A 56 3.49 6.99 10.84
N PRO A 57 3.55 8.33 10.93
CA PRO A 57 4.36 9.10 10.00
C PRO A 57 5.79 8.62 10.17
N VAL A 58 6.47 8.37 9.05
CA VAL A 58 7.89 8.01 9.05
C VAL A 58 8.61 9.02 9.93
N ALA A 59 9.20 8.53 11.03
CA ALA A 59 9.59 9.38 12.14
C ALA A 59 10.43 10.55 11.64
N ALA A 60 9.98 11.77 11.94
CA ALA A 60 10.74 12.97 11.69
C ALA A 60 11.97 12.95 12.60
N VAL A 61 13.14 12.57 12.07
CA VAL A 61 14.37 12.40 12.86
C VAL A 61 14.96 13.73 13.28
N ASP A 62 14.72 14.78 12.48
CA ASP A 62 15.28 16.09 12.75
C ASP A 62 14.35 17.20 12.23
N ARG A 63 14.40 18.35 12.90
CA ARG A 63 13.65 19.56 12.55
C ARG A 63 14.59 20.77 12.60
N LYS A 64 14.65 21.53 11.50
CA LYS A 64 15.46 22.75 11.41
C LYS A 64 14.66 23.91 10.85
N LEU A 65 14.73 25.07 11.51
CA LEU A 65 14.24 26.33 10.95
C LEU A 65 15.28 26.91 9.99
N LYS A 66 14.82 27.32 8.80
CA LYS A 66 15.65 27.97 7.78
C LYS A 66 14.98 29.25 7.31
N GLU A 67 15.72 30.35 7.36
CA GLU A 67 15.30 31.62 6.75
C GLU A 67 15.52 31.56 5.24
N LEU A 68 14.45 31.78 4.48
CA LEU A 68 14.49 31.88 3.02
C LEU A 68 13.63 33.05 2.58
N ARG A 69 14.22 33.99 1.84
CA ARG A 69 13.52 35.18 1.30
C ARG A 69 12.74 35.96 2.37
N GLY A 70 13.33 36.11 3.57
CA GLY A 70 12.72 36.82 4.70
C GLY A 70 11.56 36.07 5.38
N LYS A 71 11.43 34.77 5.16
CA LYS A 71 10.43 33.91 5.83
C LYS A 71 11.11 32.72 6.50
N SER A 72 10.70 32.43 7.73
CA SER A 72 11.08 31.23 8.47
C SER A 72 10.32 30.02 7.94
N ILE A 73 11.05 28.99 7.47
CA ILE A 73 10.47 27.74 6.98
C ILE A 73 10.98 26.58 7.84
N ALA A 74 10.07 25.75 8.35
CA ALA A 74 10.41 24.52 9.05
C ALA A 74 10.76 23.41 8.05
N LEU A 75 11.98 22.89 8.14
CA LEU A 75 12.44 21.72 7.40
C LEU A 75 12.39 20.52 8.33
N VAL A 76 11.91 19.39 7.80
CA VAL A 76 11.82 18.13 8.54
C VAL A 76 12.58 17.07 7.78
N LYS A 77 13.46 16.34 8.47
CA LYS A 77 14.15 15.17 7.93
C LYS A 77 13.33 13.92 8.24
N VAL A 78 13.02 13.14 7.21
CA VAL A 78 12.25 11.89 7.28
C VAL A 78 13.20 10.73 6.97
N LEU A 79 13.05 9.59 7.64
CA LEU A 79 13.84 8.36 7.41
C LEU A 79 13.50 7.67 6.09
#